data_AF-A0A3D3UR37-F1
#
_entry.id   AF-A0A3D3UR37-F1
#
_cell.length_a   1.000
_cell.length_b   1.000
_cell.length_c   1.000
_cell.angle_alpha   90.00
_cell.angle_beta   90.00
_cell.angle_gamma   90.00
#
_symmetry.space_group_name_H-M   'P 1'
#
loop_
_entity.id
_entity.type
_entity.pdbx_description
1 polymer ?
#
loop_
_entity_poly.entity_id
_entity_poly.type
_entity_poly.pdbx_seq_one_letter_code
_entity_poly.pdbx_strand_id
1 'polypeptide(L)'
;MTGHTWTFTAANYLVVDDFESYSSDEEVRIAWVDNIEEPGVEYVLLASGENQAMLFEFQNQYDPYFTEIMRTFDSAQDWTAQGVGELLLSFVGEHENAEHLMYLTLEDAAGQSFRVETFTHACQSDSWRQWPIALVQFSDEGVDLTSVKKITIGLGDGTDSGQGGDDRDHIYIDQIILRPAGS
;
A
#
# COMPACT_ATOMS: atom_id res chain seq x y z
N MET A 1 46.11 20.28 -7.42
CA MET A 1 44.88 20.08 -6.62
C MET A 1 44.16 18.91 -7.26
N THR A 2 44.06 17.78 -6.55
CA THR A 2 43.41 16.57 -7.06
C THR A 2 42.01 16.55 -6.46
N GLY A 3 40.98 16.66 -7.31
CA GLY A 3 39.58 16.68 -6.86
C GLY A 3 39.09 15.27 -6.58
N HIS A 4 38.44 15.07 -5.44
CA HIS A 4 37.74 13.82 -5.12
C HIS A 4 36.52 13.68 -6.04
N THR A 5 36.50 12.66 -6.87
CA THR A 5 35.35 12.29 -7.68
C THR A 5 34.34 11.61 -6.77
N TRP A 6 33.24 12.30 -6.46
CA TRP A 6 32.11 11.69 -5.80
C TRP A 6 31.41 10.78 -6.81
N THR A 7 31.35 9.49 -6.50
CA THR A 7 30.51 8.52 -7.22
C THR A 7 29.22 8.38 -6.43
N PHE A 8 28.09 8.72 -7.03
CA PHE A 8 26.80 8.30 -6.51
C PHE A 8 26.37 7.07 -7.32
N THR A 9 25.92 6.04 -6.62
CA THR A 9 25.16 4.96 -7.25
C THR A 9 23.71 5.42 -7.16
N ALA A 10 23.06 5.69 -8.29
CA ALA A 10 21.61 5.87 -8.28
C ALA A 10 21.02 4.57 -7.73
N ALA A 11 20.25 4.66 -6.64
CA ALA A 11 19.57 3.48 -6.14
C ALA A 11 18.59 3.02 -7.22
N ASN A 12 18.68 1.74 -7.60
CA ASN A 12 17.80 1.15 -8.60
C ASN A 12 16.42 0.96 -7.97
N TYR A 13 15.62 2.00 -7.79
CA TYR A 13 14.23 1.82 -7.36
C TYR A 13 13.29 2.68 -8.21
N LEU A 14 12.05 2.23 -8.30
CA LEU A 14 10.95 2.94 -8.93
C LEU A 14 9.93 3.29 -7.84
N VAL A 15 9.48 4.54 -7.81
CA VAL A 15 8.42 4.97 -6.88
C VAL A 15 7.07 4.69 -7.53
N VAL A 16 6.24 3.90 -6.85
CA VAL A 16 4.83 3.71 -7.22
C VAL A 16 4.01 4.85 -6.61
N ASP A 17 4.20 5.09 -5.31
CA ASP A 17 3.66 6.25 -4.60
C ASP A 17 4.51 6.56 -3.36
N ASP A 18 4.92 7.80 -3.22
CA ASP A 18 5.51 8.35 -1.99
C ASP A 18 4.59 9.40 -1.34
N PHE A 19 3.38 9.60 -1.87
CA PHE A 19 2.36 10.52 -1.39
C PHE A 19 2.74 12.02 -1.35
N GLU A 20 3.98 12.38 -1.66
CA GLU A 20 4.49 13.77 -1.66
C GLU A 20 3.90 14.62 -2.79
N SER A 21 3.30 13.99 -3.80
CA SER A 21 2.70 14.70 -4.94
C SER A 21 1.30 15.25 -4.66
N TYR A 22 0.63 14.76 -3.61
CA TYR A 22 -0.72 15.19 -3.24
C TYR A 22 -0.66 16.50 -2.44
N SER A 23 -1.75 17.25 -2.41
CA SER A 23 -1.84 18.51 -1.65
C SER A 23 -3.12 18.62 -0.83
N SER A 24 -4.01 17.64 -0.94
CA SER A 24 -5.27 17.57 -0.20
C SER A 24 -5.79 16.14 -0.09
N ASP A 25 -6.71 15.93 0.86
CA ASP A 25 -7.40 14.65 1.02
C ASP A 25 -8.21 14.26 -0.23
N GLU A 26 -8.74 15.24 -0.97
CA GLU A 26 -9.47 15.02 -2.21
C GLU A 26 -8.59 14.41 -3.30
N GLU A 27 -7.35 14.91 -3.45
CA GLU A 27 -6.44 14.39 -4.47
C GLU A 27 -5.99 12.95 -4.18
N VAL A 28 -5.70 12.63 -2.91
CA VAL A 28 -5.33 11.26 -2.53
C VAL A 28 -6.53 10.31 -2.67
N ARG A 29 -7.76 10.73 -2.33
CA ARG A 29 -8.99 9.93 -2.55
C ARG A 29 -9.34 9.67 -4.00
N ILE A 30 -9.03 10.62 -4.89
CA ILE A 30 -9.21 10.41 -6.33
C ILE A 30 -8.24 9.34 -6.84
N ALA A 31 -7.02 9.31 -6.30
CA ALA A 31 -6.00 8.35 -6.70
C ALA A 31 -6.15 6.97 -6.03
N TRP A 32 -6.54 6.95 -4.76
CA TRP A 32 -6.75 5.79 -3.90
C TRP A 32 -8.21 5.76 -3.46
N VAL A 33 -9.00 4.95 -4.16
CA VAL A 33 -10.45 4.85 -3.94
C VAL A 33 -10.72 3.70 -2.98
N ASP A 34 -11.47 3.95 -1.92
CA ASP A 34 -11.89 2.88 -1.00
C ASP A 34 -13.13 2.11 -1.50
N ASN A 35 -13.36 0.93 -0.95
CA ASN A 35 -14.47 0.06 -1.32
C ASN A 35 -15.81 0.42 -0.64
N ILE A 36 -15.87 1.44 0.22
CA ILE A 36 -17.05 1.75 1.01
C ILE A 36 -17.88 2.85 0.32
N GLU A 37 -18.99 2.44 -0.27
CA GLU A 37 -19.92 3.35 -0.96
C GLU A 37 -20.92 4.03 0.00
N GLU A 38 -20.45 4.57 1.13
CA GLU A 38 -21.29 5.28 2.09
C GLU A 38 -21.11 6.81 1.98
N PRO A 39 -22.17 7.57 1.64
CA PRO A 39 -22.07 9.02 1.51
C PRO A 39 -21.63 9.72 2.81
N GLY A 40 -20.50 10.44 2.73
CA GLY A 40 -19.98 11.23 3.85
C GLY A 40 -19.05 10.45 4.78
N VAL A 41 -18.76 9.18 4.46
CA VAL A 41 -17.71 8.40 5.10
C VAL A 41 -16.49 8.40 4.19
N GLU A 42 -15.34 8.79 4.73
CA GLU A 42 -14.06 8.83 4.01
C GLU A 42 -13.06 8.01 4.81
N TYR A 43 -12.30 7.13 4.15
CA TYR A 43 -11.28 6.28 4.80
C TYR A 43 -9.85 6.61 4.36
N VAL A 44 -9.70 7.41 3.32
CA VAL A 44 -8.41 7.85 2.79
C VAL A 44 -8.26 9.34 3.02
N LEU A 45 -7.21 9.70 3.75
CA LEU A 45 -6.87 11.07 4.13
C LEU A 45 -5.38 11.32 3.88
N LEU A 46 -5.01 12.58 3.65
CA LEU A 46 -3.63 13.00 3.51
C LEU A 46 -3.08 13.42 4.88
N ALA A 47 -2.20 12.59 5.44
CA ALA A 47 -1.42 12.96 6.60
C ALA A 47 -0.29 13.91 6.18
N SER A 48 -0.45 15.20 6.48
CA SER A 48 0.52 16.24 6.13
C SER A 48 1.45 16.54 7.30
N GLY A 49 2.76 16.54 7.06
CA GLY A 49 3.79 16.84 8.06
C GLY A 49 5.08 17.36 7.44
N GLU A 50 6.23 16.98 7.98
CA GLU A 50 7.52 17.18 7.30
C GLU A 50 7.63 16.35 6.01
N ASN A 51 7.00 15.17 6.03
CA ASN A 51 6.74 14.30 4.89
C ASN A 51 5.24 14.01 4.81
N GLN A 52 4.75 13.68 3.62
CA GLN A 52 3.37 13.29 3.39
C GLN A 52 3.21 11.77 3.45
N ALA A 53 2.09 11.33 4.01
CA ALA A 53 1.70 9.92 4.03
C ALA A 53 0.19 9.82 3.81
N MET A 54 -0.28 8.63 3.43
CA MET A 54 -1.70 8.33 3.45
C MET A 54 -2.10 7.84 4.82
N LEU A 55 -3.08 8.50 5.45
CA LEU A 55 -3.82 7.95 6.58
C LEU A 55 -4.95 7.08 6.01
N PHE A 56 -4.88 5.79 6.28
CA PHE A 56 -5.88 4.80 5.90
C PHE A 56 -6.63 4.33 7.14
N GLU A 57 -7.88 4.77 7.28
CA GLU A 57 -8.79 4.40 8.35
C GLU A 57 -9.63 3.17 7.96
N PHE A 58 -10.13 2.41 8.94
CA PHE A 58 -11.01 1.26 8.69
C PHE A 58 -11.93 0.94 9.88
N GLN A 59 -13.13 0.46 9.56
CA GLN A 59 -14.18 0.08 10.53
C GLN A 59 -14.76 -1.29 10.17
N ASN A 60 -13.98 -2.33 10.43
CA ASN A 60 -14.31 -3.69 10.00
C ASN A 60 -15.20 -4.44 11.00
N GLN A 61 -15.83 -3.74 11.95
CA GLN A 61 -16.94 -4.26 12.76
C GLN A 61 -18.30 -4.19 12.04
N TYR A 62 -18.35 -3.57 10.85
CA TYR A 62 -19.52 -3.48 10.00
C TYR A 62 -19.29 -4.21 8.67
N ASP A 63 -20.37 -4.70 8.04
CA ASP A 63 -20.29 -5.24 6.67
C ASP A 63 -19.59 -4.22 5.75
N PRO A 64 -18.64 -4.65 4.89
CA PRO A 64 -18.35 -6.04 4.54
C PRO A 64 -17.26 -6.71 5.42
N TYR A 65 -16.93 -6.11 6.56
CA TYR A 65 -15.91 -6.55 7.53
C TYR A 65 -14.47 -6.57 6.96
N PHE A 66 -14.25 -5.76 5.93
CA PHE A 66 -12.95 -5.41 5.42
C PHE A 66 -13.05 -4.05 4.73
N THR A 67 -11.95 -3.31 4.77
CA THR A 67 -11.81 -2.05 4.06
C THR A 67 -10.62 -2.21 3.11
N GLU A 68 -10.83 -1.87 1.85
CA GLU A 68 -9.83 -1.90 0.80
C GLU A 68 -9.69 -0.50 0.21
N ILE A 69 -8.46 -0.17 -0.17
CA ILE A 69 -8.15 1.02 -0.96
C ILE A 69 -7.44 0.58 -2.24
N MET A 70 -7.83 1.17 -3.35
CA MET A 70 -7.39 0.77 -4.68
C MET A 70 -6.83 1.95 -5.45
N ARG A 71 -5.65 1.74 -6.03
CA ARG A 71 -5.10 2.64 -7.05
C ARG A 71 -5.07 1.93 -8.40
N THR A 72 -5.84 2.46 -9.34
CA THR A 72 -5.84 2.01 -10.74
C THR A 72 -4.97 2.96 -11.56
N PHE A 73 -3.94 2.43 -12.23
CA PHE A 73 -3.06 3.24 -13.05
C PHE A 73 -3.73 3.59 -14.39
N ASP A 74 -3.61 4.83 -14.86
CA ASP A 74 -4.16 5.26 -16.16
C ASP A 74 -3.66 4.37 -17.31
N SER A 75 -2.35 4.09 -17.31
CA SER A 75 -1.69 3.13 -18.18
C SER A 75 -1.11 1.99 -17.34
N ALA A 76 -1.19 0.77 -17.86
CA ALA A 76 -0.56 -0.38 -17.22
C ALA A 76 0.97 -0.16 -17.14
N GLN A 77 1.56 -0.60 -16.03
CA GLN A 77 2.96 -0.40 -15.71
C GLN A 77 3.76 -1.69 -15.91
N ASP A 78 4.98 -1.55 -16.45
CA ASP A 78 5.94 -2.65 -16.57
C ASP A 78 6.85 -2.68 -15.33
N TRP A 79 6.60 -3.66 -14.46
CA TRP A 79 7.34 -3.89 -13.22
C TRP A 79 8.42 -4.97 -13.38
N THR A 80 8.88 -5.23 -14.61
CA THR A 80 10.01 -6.12 -14.90
C THR A 80 11.29 -5.34 -15.26
N ALA A 81 11.18 -4.03 -15.40
CA ALA A 81 12.27 -3.14 -15.75
C ALA A 81 13.29 -2.98 -14.59
N GLN A 82 14.50 -2.52 -14.93
CA GLN A 82 15.53 -2.08 -13.97
C GLN A 82 15.96 -3.11 -12.92
N GLY A 83 15.70 -4.40 -13.16
CA GLY A 83 16.08 -5.49 -12.25
C GLY A 83 15.34 -5.44 -10.91
N VAL A 84 14.15 -4.81 -10.86
CA VAL A 84 13.29 -4.87 -9.68
C VAL A 84 12.82 -6.31 -9.46
N GLY A 85 12.72 -6.71 -8.20
CA GLY A 85 12.26 -8.04 -7.79
C GLY A 85 11.40 -8.01 -6.53
N GLU A 86 11.30 -6.86 -5.88
CA GLU A 86 10.50 -6.64 -4.67
C GLU A 86 9.66 -5.37 -4.81
N LEU A 87 8.42 -5.45 -4.35
CA LEU A 87 7.60 -4.32 -3.94
C LEU A 87 7.77 -4.12 -2.44
N LEU A 88 8.09 -2.91 -2.00
CA LEU A 88 8.17 -2.53 -0.60
C LEU A 88 6.98 -1.63 -0.28
N LEU A 89 6.25 -1.97 0.78
CA LEU A 89 5.25 -1.10 1.39
C LEU A 89 5.74 -0.69 2.77
N SER A 90 5.79 0.61 3.08
CA SER A 90 6.06 1.08 4.44
C SER A 90 4.77 1.48 5.11
N PHE A 91 4.61 1.11 6.38
CA PHE A 91 3.44 1.47 7.15
C PHE A 91 3.75 1.56 8.64
N VAL A 92 2.89 2.26 9.37
CA VAL A 92 2.86 2.27 10.84
C VAL A 92 1.41 2.27 11.27
N GLY A 93 1.09 1.47 12.29
CA GLY A 93 -0.23 1.45 12.89
C GLY A 93 -0.18 1.95 14.33
N GLU A 94 -1.19 1.59 15.10
CA GLU A 94 -1.32 1.99 16.50
C GLU A 94 -1.58 0.77 17.37
N HIS A 95 -0.97 0.71 18.56
CA HIS A 95 -1.06 -0.44 19.46
C HIS A 95 -2.50 -0.77 19.86
N GLU A 96 -3.35 0.25 19.91
CA GLU A 96 -4.76 0.18 20.30
C GLU A 96 -5.67 -0.37 19.21
N ASN A 97 -5.22 -0.47 17.95
CA ASN A 97 -6.03 -1.02 16.87
C ASN A 97 -6.48 -2.45 17.23
N ALA A 98 -7.68 -2.84 16.82
CA ALA A 98 -8.02 -4.26 16.75
C ALA A 98 -7.07 -4.97 15.77
N GLU A 99 -6.90 -6.28 15.91
CA GLU A 99 -6.06 -7.03 14.97
C GLU A 99 -6.83 -7.27 13.67
N HIS A 100 -6.19 -6.97 12.54
CA HIS A 100 -6.74 -7.20 11.20
C HIS A 100 -5.71 -7.88 10.31
N LEU A 101 -6.18 -8.81 9.47
CA LEU A 101 -5.37 -9.31 8.36
C LEU A 101 -5.07 -8.15 7.41
N MET A 102 -3.79 -7.85 7.21
CA MET A 102 -3.35 -6.89 6.19
C MET A 102 -2.85 -7.63 4.95
N TYR A 103 -3.27 -7.16 3.78
CA TYR A 103 -2.92 -7.79 2.51
C TYR A 103 -2.73 -6.77 1.38
N LEU A 104 -2.13 -7.24 0.29
CA LEU A 104 -1.92 -6.49 -0.93
C LEU A 104 -2.27 -7.38 -2.13
N THR A 105 -3.04 -6.84 -3.07
CA THR A 105 -3.40 -7.51 -4.32
C THR A 105 -2.82 -6.73 -5.49
N LEU A 106 -2.21 -7.42 -6.44
CA LEU A 106 -1.90 -6.87 -7.76
C LEU A 106 -2.86 -7.45 -8.78
N GLU A 107 -3.29 -6.62 -9.73
CA GLU A 107 -4.10 -7.01 -10.89
C GLU A 107 -3.45 -6.45 -12.16
N ASP A 108 -3.31 -7.30 -13.17
CA ASP A 108 -2.80 -6.91 -14.48
C ASP A 108 -3.88 -6.36 -15.41
N ALA A 109 -3.48 -5.87 -16.58
CA ALA A 109 -4.39 -5.26 -17.55
C ALA A 109 -5.42 -6.24 -18.15
N ALA A 110 -5.21 -7.56 -18.00
CA ALA A 110 -6.15 -8.59 -18.40
C ALA A 110 -7.14 -8.95 -17.28
N GLY A 111 -6.97 -8.39 -16.07
CA GLY A 111 -7.79 -8.65 -14.90
C GLY A 111 -7.36 -9.88 -14.11
N GLN A 112 -6.20 -10.48 -14.42
CA GLN A 112 -5.64 -11.54 -13.58
C GLN A 112 -5.05 -10.89 -12.34
N SER A 113 -5.42 -11.40 -11.17
CA SER A 113 -5.02 -10.86 -9.89
C SER A 113 -4.53 -11.93 -8.93
N PHE A 114 -3.69 -11.52 -7.98
CA PHE A 114 -3.27 -12.37 -6.88
C PHE A 114 -3.02 -11.54 -5.62
N ARG A 115 -3.38 -12.10 -4.46
CA ARG A 115 -3.30 -11.47 -3.15
C ARG A 115 -2.20 -12.10 -2.32
N VAL A 116 -1.39 -11.27 -1.69
CA VAL A 116 -0.41 -11.66 -0.67
C VAL A 116 -0.79 -11.05 0.67
N GLU A 117 -0.52 -11.78 1.74
CA GLU A 117 -0.82 -11.38 3.11
C GLU A 117 0.49 -11.14 3.87
N THR A 118 0.46 -10.24 4.85
CA THR A 118 1.63 -9.94 5.70
C THR A 118 1.61 -10.72 7.02
N PHE A 119 2.52 -10.38 7.94
CA PHE A 119 2.56 -10.95 9.28
C PHE A 119 1.40 -10.44 10.16
N THR A 120 1.00 -11.24 11.15
CA THR A 120 -0.03 -10.84 12.15
C THR A 120 0.45 -9.67 13.00
N HIS A 121 -0.46 -8.86 13.54
CA HIS A 121 -0.22 -7.68 14.37
C HIS A 121 0.43 -6.55 13.55
N ALA A 122 0.16 -6.51 12.24
CA ALA A 122 0.69 -5.49 11.34
C ALA A 122 0.10 -4.11 11.69
N CYS A 123 -1.23 -3.99 11.73
CA CYS A 123 -1.88 -2.73 12.09
C CYS A 123 -1.65 -2.31 13.55
N GLN A 124 -1.07 -3.17 14.40
CA GLN A 124 -0.73 -2.85 15.79
C GLN A 124 0.74 -2.44 15.99
N SER A 125 1.50 -2.33 14.90
CA SER A 125 2.91 -1.95 14.95
C SER A 125 3.06 -0.44 15.11
N ASP A 126 3.33 0.02 16.33
CA ASP A 126 3.54 1.42 16.77
C ASP A 126 4.86 2.06 16.30
N SER A 127 5.53 1.45 15.32
CA SER A 127 6.74 1.95 14.69
C SER A 127 6.77 1.57 13.22
N TRP A 128 7.38 2.41 12.38
CA TRP A 128 7.48 2.17 10.94
C TRP A 128 8.02 0.77 10.62
N ARG A 129 7.19 0.00 9.93
CA ARG A 129 7.48 -1.31 9.38
C ARG A 129 7.67 -1.19 7.89
N GLN A 130 8.51 -2.08 7.38
CA GLN A 130 8.68 -2.30 5.96
C GLN A 130 8.24 -3.73 5.66
N TRP A 131 7.34 -3.87 4.70
CA TRP A 131 6.90 -5.16 4.19
C TRP A 131 7.44 -5.36 2.77
N PRO A 132 8.58 -6.06 2.62
CA PRO A 132 9.07 -6.47 1.32
C PRO A 132 8.26 -7.66 0.80
N ILE A 133 7.77 -7.53 -0.43
CA ILE A 133 6.96 -8.51 -1.13
C ILE A 133 7.73 -8.89 -2.40
N ALA A 134 8.18 -10.14 -2.47
CA ALA A 134 8.81 -10.64 -3.68
C ALA A 134 7.79 -10.66 -4.82
N LEU A 135 8.08 -9.98 -5.93
CA LEU A 135 7.18 -9.86 -7.08
C LEU A 135 6.87 -11.23 -7.71
N VAL A 136 7.79 -12.20 -7.54
CA VAL A 136 7.62 -13.58 -8.01
C VAL A 136 6.36 -14.25 -7.45
N GLN A 137 5.91 -13.85 -6.25
CA GLN A 137 4.68 -14.40 -5.65
C GLN A 137 3.44 -14.12 -6.51
N PHE A 138 3.40 -12.99 -7.23
CA PHE A 138 2.28 -12.67 -8.12
C PHE A 138 2.44 -13.35 -9.48
N SER A 139 3.67 -13.38 -10.04
CA SER A 139 3.90 -13.99 -11.35
C SER A 139 3.76 -15.51 -11.34
N ASP A 140 4.12 -16.17 -10.23
CA ASP A 140 3.93 -17.62 -10.06
C ASP A 140 2.45 -17.99 -10.08
N GLU A 141 1.58 -17.06 -9.69
CA GLU A 141 0.12 -17.19 -9.67
C GLU A 141 -0.54 -16.55 -10.90
N GLY A 142 0.27 -16.21 -11.90
CA GLY A 142 -0.17 -15.85 -13.25
C GLY A 142 -0.36 -14.36 -13.54
N VAL A 143 -0.13 -13.46 -12.57
CA VAL A 143 -0.21 -12.01 -12.80
C VAL A 143 0.91 -11.58 -13.76
N ASP A 144 0.55 -10.91 -14.86
CA ASP A 144 1.52 -10.36 -15.80
C ASP A 144 2.14 -9.05 -15.26
N LEU A 145 3.34 -9.16 -14.69
CA LEU A 145 4.10 -8.03 -14.16
C LEU A 145 4.56 -7.02 -15.23
N THR A 146 4.44 -7.34 -16.53
CA THR A 146 4.72 -6.36 -17.59
C THR A 146 3.54 -5.41 -17.84
N SER A 147 2.38 -5.67 -17.24
CA SER A 147 1.15 -4.93 -17.46
C SER A 147 0.31 -4.71 -16.19
N VAL A 148 0.97 -4.47 -15.04
CA VAL A 148 0.30 -4.19 -13.75
C VAL A 148 -0.62 -2.98 -13.89
N LYS A 149 -1.91 -3.17 -13.63
CA LYS A 149 -2.95 -2.16 -13.85
C LYS A 149 -3.51 -1.58 -12.55
N LYS A 150 -3.50 -2.35 -11.47
CA LYS A 150 -4.09 -1.94 -10.20
C LYS A 150 -3.36 -2.57 -9.02
N ILE A 151 -3.25 -1.79 -7.95
CA ILE A 151 -2.81 -2.20 -6.63
C ILE A 151 -3.98 -1.99 -5.67
N THR A 152 -4.23 -2.98 -4.82
CA THR A 152 -5.20 -2.91 -3.72
C THR A 152 -4.48 -3.21 -2.42
N ILE A 153 -4.72 -2.40 -1.40
CA ILE A 153 -4.28 -2.66 -0.02
C ILE A 153 -5.53 -2.82 0.82
N GLY A 154 -5.60 -3.87 1.63
CA GLY A 154 -6.80 -4.16 2.42
C GLY A 154 -6.48 -4.59 3.85
N LEU A 155 -7.41 -4.25 4.73
CA LEU A 155 -7.43 -4.62 6.15
C LEU A 155 -8.74 -5.37 6.42
N GLY A 156 -8.65 -6.51 7.08
CA GLY A 156 -9.78 -7.38 7.42
C GLY A 156 -9.83 -8.63 6.54
N ASP A 157 -10.71 -9.56 6.88
CA ASP A 157 -10.84 -10.86 6.19
C ASP A 157 -12.29 -11.23 5.88
N GLY A 158 -13.21 -10.28 6.03
CA GLY A 158 -14.65 -10.51 5.91
C GLY A 158 -15.29 -11.07 7.18
N THR A 159 -14.60 -11.01 8.31
CA THR A 159 -15.14 -11.31 9.63
C THR A 159 -15.07 -10.10 10.56
N ASP A 160 -16.09 -9.96 11.41
CA ASP A 160 -16.19 -8.87 12.40
C ASP A 160 -14.90 -8.77 13.23
N SER A 161 -14.23 -7.62 13.13
CA SER A 161 -12.97 -7.32 13.81
C SER A 161 -13.10 -7.26 15.33
N GLY A 162 -14.32 -7.11 15.86
CA GLY A 162 -14.57 -6.88 17.27
C GLY A 162 -14.18 -5.47 17.75
N GLN A 163 -13.93 -4.53 16.84
CA GLN A 163 -13.79 -3.10 17.17
C GLN A 163 -15.01 -2.61 17.96
N GLY A 164 -14.78 -1.71 18.92
CA GLY A 164 -15.81 -1.29 19.87
C GLY A 164 -16.70 -0.15 19.36
N GLY A 165 -17.97 -0.40 19.05
CA GLY A 165 -18.92 0.68 18.73
C GLY A 165 -18.52 1.46 17.47
N ASP A 166 -18.32 2.78 17.59
CA ASP A 166 -17.92 3.68 16.48
C ASP A 166 -16.40 3.78 16.32
N ASP A 167 -15.64 2.87 16.93
CA ASP A 167 -14.18 2.82 16.83
C ASP A 167 -13.72 2.77 15.37
N ARG A 168 -12.60 3.42 15.10
CA ARG A 168 -12.04 3.61 13.77
C ARG A 168 -10.52 3.48 13.87
N ASP A 169 -10.08 2.28 13.58
CA ASP A 169 -8.67 1.94 13.52
C ASP A 169 -8.03 2.60 12.30
N HIS A 170 -6.72 2.74 12.31
CA HIS A 170 -6.00 3.30 11.17
C HIS A 170 -4.56 2.84 11.07
N ILE A 171 -4.00 2.98 9.88
CA ILE A 171 -2.57 2.92 9.63
C ILE A 171 -2.14 4.12 8.77
N TYR A 172 -0.90 4.55 8.92
CA TYR A 172 -0.24 5.40 7.95
C TYR A 172 0.51 4.52 6.96
N ILE A 173 0.38 4.82 5.66
CA ILE A 173 1.09 4.17 4.57
C ILE A 173 1.97 5.22 3.87
N ASP A 174 3.21 4.84 3.60
CA ASP A 174 4.18 5.65 2.86
C ASP A 174 5.12 4.71 2.06
N GLN A 175 5.88 5.28 1.13
CA GLN A 175 6.96 4.64 0.39
C GLN A 175 6.55 3.29 -0.22
N ILE A 176 5.68 3.35 -1.22
CA ILE A 176 5.36 2.22 -2.10
C ILE A 176 6.37 2.22 -3.24
N ILE A 177 7.38 1.35 -3.16
CA ILE A 177 8.51 1.36 -4.10
C ILE A 177 8.83 -0.03 -4.64
N LEU A 178 9.32 -0.08 -5.88
CA LEU A 178 9.89 -1.28 -6.48
C LEU A 178 11.41 -1.20 -6.39
N ARG A 179 12.07 -2.28 -5.98
CA ARG A 179 13.53 -2.35 -5.81
C ARG A 179 14.08 -3.73 -6.16
N PRO A 180 15.40 -3.89 -6.39
CA PRO A 180 16.05 -5.17 -6.51
C PRO A 180 15.78 -6.07 -5.31
N ALA A 181 15.65 -7.37 -5.54
CA ALA A 181 15.45 -8.32 -4.46
C ALA A 181 16.66 -8.36 -3.51
N GLY A 182 16.41 -8.38 -2.20
CA GLY A 182 17.44 -8.52 -1.16
C GLY A 182 18.38 -7.32 -0.99
N SER A 183 17.98 -6.12 -1.44
CA SER A 183 18.71 -4.86 -1.24
C SER A 183 18.65 -4.33 0.18
#